data_AF-E8T437-F1
#
_entry.id   AF-E8T437-F1
#
_cell.length_a   1.000
_cell.length_b   1.000
_cell.length_c   1.000
_cell.angle_alpha   90.00
_cell.angle_beta   90.00
_cell.angle_gamma   90.00
#
_symmetry.space_group_name_H-M   'P 1'
#
loop_
_entity.id
_entity.type
_entity.pdbx_description
1 polymer ?
#
loop_
_entity_poly.entity_id
_entity_poly.type
_entity_poly.pdbx_seq_one_letter_code
_entity_poly.pdbx_strand_id
1 'polypeptide(L)' 'MSKRLPLEPIVKKVGNFYETVHVAAKRARHLYTVDPYTFGKDSEGREHKKTVIALLEILEGKVCPKREG' A
#
# COMPACT_ATOMS: atom_id res chain seq x y z
N MET A 1 7.28 16.57 -10.27
CA MET A 1 7.29 16.75 -8.81
C MET A 1 6.76 15.47 -8.16
N SER A 2 7.58 14.77 -7.38
CA SER A 2 7.11 13.60 -6.63
C SER A 2 6.10 14.05 -5.58
N LYS A 3 4.79 13.85 -5.83
CA LYS A 3 3.76 14.03 -4.81
C LYS A 3 4.15 13.13 -3.63
N ARG A 4 4.45 13.75 -2.48
CA ARG A 4 4.70 12.99 -1.25
C ARG A 4 3.41 12.29 -0.86
N LEU A 5 3.53 10.99 -0.62
CA LEU A 5 2.41 10.17 -0.20
C LEU A 5 2.08 10.51 1.27
N PRO A 6 0.82 10.84 1.61
CA PRO A 6 0.48 11.26 2.97
C PRO A 6 0.48 10.03 3.89
N LEU A 7 1.56 9.86 4.66
CA LEU A 7 1.73 8.70 5.54
C LEU A 7 0.82 8.74 6.77
N GLU A 8 0.55 9.92 7.32
CA GLU A 8 -0.28 10.08 8.53
C GLU A 8 -1.68 9.45 8.40
N PRO A 9 -2.47 9.71 7.32
CA PRO A 9 -3.75 9.02 7.11
C PRO A 9 -3.64 7.50 7.04
N ILE A 10 -2.56 6.98 6.46
CA ILE A 10 -2.35 5.52 6.31
C ILE A 10 -2.09 4.91 7.67
N VAL A 11 -1.20 5.52 8.44
CA VAL A 11 -0.87 5.08 9.80
C VAL A 11 -2.10 5.14 10.69
N LYS A 12 -2.95 6.17 10.55
CA LYS A 12 -4.21 6.26 11.29
C LYS A 12 -5.19 5.13 10.94
N LYS A 13 -5.21 4.67 9.68
CA LYS A 13 -6.05 3.53 9.26
C LYS A 13 -5.55 2.20 9.82
N VAL A 14 -4.24 2.02 9.92
CA VAL A 14 -3.65 0.76 10.40
C VAL A 14 -3.58 0.72 11.93
N GLY A 15 -3.18 1.83 12.56
CA GLY A 15 -3.09 2.00 14.01
C GLY A 15 -1.70 2.45 14.47
N ASN A 16 -0.63 1.98 13.82
CA ASN A 16 0.74 2.38 14.13
C ASN A 16 1.69 2.22 12.92
N PHE A 17 2.87 2.83 13.02
CA PHE A 17 3.88 2.83 11.95
C PHE A 17 4.45 1.43 11.66
N TYR A 18 4.67 0.60 12.68
CA TYR A 18 5.28 -0.72 12.51
C TYR A 18 4.36 -1.67 11.75
N GLU A 19 3.09 -1.74 12.13
CA GLU A 19 2.07 -2.50 11.42
C GLU A 19 1.84 -1.95 10.01
N THR A 20 1.92 -0.63 9.83
CA THR A 20 1.80 -0.02 8.49
C THR A 20 2.87 -0.56 7.55
N VAL A 21 4.12 -0.65 8.01
CA VAL A 21 5.21 -1.25 7.22
C VAL A 21 4.92 -2.72 6.93
N HIS A 22 4.49 -3.49 7.93
CA HIS A 22 4.18 -4.91 7.77
C HIS A 22 3.07 -5.15 6.73
N VAL A 23 1.94 -4.44 6.86
CA VAL A 23 0.79 -4.56 5.96
C VAL A 23 1.15 -4.13 4.54
N ALA A 24 1.85 -3.00 4.40
CA ALA A 24 2.30 -2.52 3.10
C ALA A 24 3.27 -3.49 2.42
N ALA A 25 4.24 -4.05 3.17
CA ALA A 25 5.19 -5.03 2.64
C ALA A 25 4.48 -6.33 2.22
N LYS A 26 3.55 -6.84 3.04
CA LYS A 26 2.76 -8.03 2.72
C LYS A 26 1.94 -7.82 1.46
N ARG A 27 1.33 -6.64 1.29
CA ARG A 27 0.57 -6.30 0.08
C ARG A 27 1.49 -6.15 -1.14
N ALA A 28 2.60 -5.43 -1.02
CA ALA A 28 3.56 -5.27 -2.10
C ALA A 28 4.07 -6.63 -2.58
N ARG A 29 4.40 -7.55 -1.67
CA ARG A 29 4.77 -8.94 -1.99
C ARG A 29 3.70 -9.62 -2.84
N HIS A 30 2.43 -9.50 -2.48
CA HIS A 30 1.35 -10.07 -3.28
C HIS A 30 1.29 -9.45 -4.69
N LEU A 31 1.45 -8.14 -4.83
CA LEU A 31 1.51 -7.50 -6.16
C LEU A 31 2.67 -8.04 -7.01
N TYR A 32 3.82 -8.36 -6.39
CA TYR A 32 4.94 -9.01 -7.07
C TYR A 32 4.69 -10.48 -7.46
N THR A 33 3.80 -11.18 -6.74
CA THR A 33 3.42 -12.55 -7.13
C THR A 33 2.45 -12.59 -8.31
N VAL A 34 1.64 -11.54 -8.50
CA VAL A 34 0.72 -11.41 -9.64
C VAL A 34 1.48 -11.01 -10.91
N ASP A 35 2.43 -10.11 -10.77
CA ASP A 35 3.30 -9.66 -11.85
C ASP A 35 4.69 -9.33 -11.24
N PRO A 36 5.79 -9.90 -11.74
CA PRO A 36 7.11 -9.67 -11.15
C PRO A 36 7.68 -8.27 -11.45
N TYR A 37 7.10 -7.49 -12.36
CA TYR A 37 7.63 -6.18 -12.73
C TYR A 37 7.60 -5.16 -11.57
N THR A 38 8.58 -4.27 -11.48
CA THR A 38 8.73 -3.32 -10.35
C THR A 38 7.58 -2.32 -10.22
N PHE A 39 7.01 -1.92 -11.35
CA PHE A 39 5.95 -0.92 -11.42
C PHE A 39 4.60 -1.58 -11.69
N GLY A 40 3.54 -0.91 -11.27
CA GLY A 40 2.16 -1.24 -11.61
C GLY A 40 1.37 0.04 -11.83
N LYS A 41 0.07 -0.11 -12.08
CA LYS A 41 -0.85 1.03 -12.19
C LYS A 41 -1.71 1.15 -10.93
N ASP A 42 -1.93 2.37 -10.46
CA ASP A 42 -2.91 2.66 -9.41
C ASP A 42 -4.35 2.61 -9.96
N SER A 43 -5.31 2.94 -9.09
CA SER A 43 -6.74 3.03 -9.41
C SER A 43 -7.07 4.08 -10.49
N GLU A 44 -6.20 5.09 -10.66
CA GLU A 44 -6.31 6.15 -11.66
C GLU A 44 -5.51 5.84 -12.94
N GLY A 45 -4.91 4.65 -13.04
CA GLY A 45 -4.12 4.22 -14.19
C GLY A 45 -2.69 4.79 -14.23
N ARG A 46 -2.24 5.48 -13.18
CA ARG A 46 -0.90 6.07 -13.08
C ARG A 46 0.13 5.04 -12.66
N GLU A 47 1.32 5.12 -13.24
CA GLU A 47 2.39 4.19 -12.95
C GLU A 47 3.12 4.55 -11.64
N HIS A 48 3.24 3.55 -10.76
CA HIS A 48 3.91 3.67 -9.47
C HIS A 48 4.65 2.38 -9.11
N LYS A 49 5.67 2.48 -8.25
CA LYS A 49 6.28 1.29 -7.64
C LYS A 49 5.21 0.52 -6.87
N LYS A 50 5.26 -0.82 -6.88
CA LYS A 50 4.28 -1.66 -6.16
C LYS A 50 4.21 -1.40 -4.66
N THR A 51 5.31 -0.92 -4.06
CA THR A 51 5.33 -0.47 -2.65
C THR A 51 4.52 0.80 -2.42
N VAL A 52 4.48 1.71 -3.40
CA VAL A 52 3.65 2.92 -3.38
C VAL A 52 2.20 2.55 -3.60
N ILE A 53 1.91 1.66 -4.55
CA ILE A 53 0.55 1.15 -4.80
C ILE A 53 -0.02 0.49 -3.54
N ALA A 54 0.76 -0.35 -2.86
CA ALA A 54 0.33 -0.98 -1.61
C ALA A 54 -0.09 0.06 -0.55
N LEU A 55 0.66 1.16 -0.41
CA LEU A 55 0.32 2.26 0.51
C LEU A 55 -0.94 3.01 0.06
N LEU A 56 -1.12 3.24 -1.24
CA LEU A 56 -2.34 3.85 -1.81
C LEU A 56 -3.56 2.95 -1.59
N GLU A 57 -3.42 1.64 -1.75
CA GLU A 57 -4.52 0.69 -1.53
C GLU A 57 -4.94 0.62 -0.05
N ILE A 58 -4.00 0.77 0.89
CA ILE A 58 -4.33 0.93 2.32
C ILE A 58 -5.06 2.26 2.54
N LEU A 59 -4.57 3.35 1.95
CA LEU A 59 -5.20 4.67 2.02
C LEU A 59 -6.63 4.64 1.49
N GLU A 60 -6.88 3.92 0.39
CA GLU A 60 -8.20 3.73 -0.23
C GLU A 60 -9.09 2.75 0.55
N GLY A 61 -8.56 2.01 1.53
CA GLY A 61 -9.30 1.00 2.29
C GLY A 61 -9.51 -0.33 1.57
N LYS A 62 -8.76 -0.58 0.48
CA LYS A 62 -8.76 -1.87 -0.23
C LYS A 62 -7.99 -2.95 0.51
N VAL A 63 -7.08 -2.55 1.40
CA VAL A 63 -6.30 -3.43 2.26
C VAL A 63 -6.63 -3.10 3.70
N CYS A 64 -7.39 -3.99 4.36
CA CYS A 64 -7.65 -3.92 5.79
C CYS A 64 -6.73 -4.91 6.53
N PRO A 65 -6.04 -4.50 7.59
CA PRO A 65 -5.53 -5.46 8.56
C PRO A 65 -6.77 -6.09 9.21
N LYS A 66 -7.12 -7.32 8.83
CA LYS A 66 -8.14 -8.07 9.58
C LYS A 66 -7.69 -8.08 11.05
N ARG A 67 -8.52 -7.55 11.94
CA ARG A 67 -8.53 -8.03 13.33
C ARG A 67 -9.02 -9.47 13.23
N GLU A 68 -8.12 -10.44 13.38
CA GLU A 68 -8.53 -11.71 13.94
C GLU A 68 -9.00 -11.38 15.36
N GLY A 69 -10.33 -11.29 15.50
CA GLY A 69 -11.01 -11.28 16.79
C GLY A 69 -11.31 -12.71 17.22
#